data_AF-A0A0A7I7K4-F1
#
_entry.id   AF-A0A0A7I7K4-F1
#
_cell.length_a   1.000
_cell.length_b   1.000
_cell.length_c   1.000
_cell.angle_alpha   90.00
_cell.angle_beta   90.00
_cell.angle_gamma   90.00
#
_symmetry.space_group_name_H-M   'P 1'
#
loop_
_entity.id
_entity.type
_entity.pdbx_description
1 polymer ?
#
loop_
_entity_poly.entity_id
_entity_poly.type
_entity_poly.pdbx_seq_one_letter_code
_entity_poly.pdbx_strand_id
1 'polypeptide(L)' 'MGLKELRMKRGLTQRELAEKVGISYGRIGDYEQGRYTVGGMSLDLAIKFCDALRVANPRKLLDSDSETSAD' A
#
# COMPACT_ATOMS: atom_id res chain seq x y z
N MET A 1 2.88 -8.08 6.54
CA MET A 1 1.59 -7.71 5.89
C MET A 1 1.74 -6.50 5.00
N GLY A 2 2.13 -6.70 3.75
CA GLY A 2 2.42 -5.58 2.85
C GLY A 2 1.17 -4.82 2.38
N LEU A 3 1.38 -3.69 1.71
CA LEU A 3 0.31 -2.87 1.11
C LEU A 3 -0.66 -3.70 0.25
N LYS A 4 -0.12 -4.65 -0.51
CA LYS A 4 -0.89 -5.58 -1.36
C LYS A 4 -1.84 -6.45 -0.54
N GLU A 5 -1.37 -7.03 0.56
CA GLU A 5 -2.19 -7.88 1.41
C GLU A 5 -3.26 -7.08 2.14
N LEU A 6 -2.93 -5.88 2.61
CA LEU A 6 -3.92 -4.97 3.20
C LEU A 6 -5.04 -4.67 2.21
N ARG A 7 -4.69 -4.35 0.96
CA ARG A 7 -5.67 -4.14 -0.11
C ARG A 7 -6.54 -5.37 -0.33
N MET A 8 -5.93 -6.54 -0.48
CA MET A 8 -6.66 -7.80 -0.71
C MET A 8 -7.59 -8.16 0.45
N LYS A 9 -7.17 -7.95 1.71
CA LYS A 9 -8.06 -8.13 2.88
C LYS A 9 -9.23 -7.17 2.93
N ARG A 10 -9.21 -6.09 2.15
CA ARG A 10 -10.34 -5.16 1.97
C ARG A 10 -11.18 -5.47 0.73
N GLY A 11 -10.85 -6.52 -0.02
CA GLY A 11 -11.55 -6.89 -1.24
C GLY A 11 -11.41 -5.87 -2.37
N LEU A 12 -10.36 -5.03 -2.32
CA LEU A 12 -10.16 -3.96 -3.30
C LEU A 12 -9.25 -4.44 -4.43
N THR A 13 -9.56 -4.06 -5.66
CA THR A 13 -8.65 -4.07 -6.79
C THR A 13 -7.63 -2.93 -6.67
N GLN A 14 -6.50 -3.01 -7.38
CA GLN A 14 -5.54 -1.90 -7.43
C GLN A 14 -6.17 -0.60 -7.96
N ARG A 15 -7.17 -0.72 -8.87
CA ARG A 15 -7.88 0.42 -9.44
C ARG A 15 -8.80 1.11 -8.44
N GLU A 16 -9.57 0.33 -7.68
CA GLU A 16 -10.42 0.89 -6.62
C GLU A 16 -9.60 1.53 -5.51
N LEU A 17 -8.44 0.95 -5.16
CA LEU A 17 -7.53 1.59 -4.20
C LEU A 17 -6.96 2.90 -4.75
N ALA A 18 -6.54 2.91 -6.03
CA ALA A 18 -6.05 4.11 -6.70
C ALA A 18 -7.08 5.24 -6.71
N GLU A 19 -8.34 4.91 -7.02
CA GLU A 19 -9.46 5.86 -7.02
C GLU A 19 -9.74 6.41 -5.62
N LYS A 20 -9.74 5.56 -4.58
CA LYS A 20 -9.92 6.00 -3.18
C LYS A 20 -8.79 6.89 -2.69
N VAL A 21 -7.55 6.61 -3.09
CA VAL A 21 -6.35 7.35 -2.68
C VAL A 21 -6.12 8.59 -3.54
N GLY A 22 -6.71 8.65 -4.74
CA GLY A 22 -6.54 9.77 -5.68
C GLY A 22 -5.18 9.75 -6.39
N ILE A 23 -4.66 8.57 -6.72
CA ILE A 23 -3.42 8.39 -7.48
C ILE A 23 -3.64 7.48 -8.70
N SER A 24 -2.64 7.38 -9.58
CA SER A 24 -2.75 6.49 -10.74
C SER A 24 -2.71 5.01 -10.33
N TYR A 25 -3.42 4.17 -11.08
CA TYR A 25 -3.38 2.71 -10.94
C TYR A 25 -1.96 2.15 -10.94
N GLY A 26 -1.11 2.62 -11.87
CA GLY A 26 0.28 2.18 -11.98
C GLY A 26 1.07 2.45 -10.70
N ARG A 27 0.81 3.58 -10.03
CA ARG A 27 1.48 3.95 -8.79
C ARG A 27 1.14 3.00 -7.63
N ILE A 28 -0.08 2.44 -7.59
CA ILE A 28 -0.41 1.37 -6.64
C ILE A 28 0.45 0.13 -6.91
N GLY A 29 0.56 -0.29 -8.18
CA GLY A 29 1.40 -1.42 -8.57
C GLY A 29 2.88 -1.19 -8.22
N ASP A 30 3.39 0.02 -8.42
CA ASP A 30 4.75 0.40 -8.06
C ASP A 30 5.02 0.31 -6.55
N TYR A 31 4.06 0.73 -5.70
CA TYR A 31 4.18 0.54 -4.25
C TYR A 31 4.11 -0.94 -3.85
N GLU A 32 3.20 -1.71 -4.44
CA GLU A 32 3.03 -3.14 -4.14
C GLU A 32 4.22 -4.00 -4.60
N GLN A 33 4.94 -3.56 -5.63
CA GLN A 33 6.12 -4.24 -6.16
C GLN A 33 7.43 -3.65 -5.60
N GLY A 34 7.36 -2.67 -4.69
CA GLY A 34 8.53 -2.06 -4.06
C GLY A 34 9.35 -1.12 -4.96
N ARG A 35 8.85 -0.77 -6.16
CA ARG A 35 9.48 0.26 -7.02
C ARG A 35 9.40 1.65 -6.40
N TYR A 36 8.34 1.93 -5.66
CA TYR A 36 8.30 3.07 -4.74
C TYR A 36 8.28 2.58 -3.29
N THR A 37 9.10 3.22 -2.47
CA THR A 37 9.13 2.94 -1.03
C THR A 37 7.93 3.57 -0.34
N VAL A 38 7.22 2.80 0.47
CA VAL A 38 6.09 3.32 1.24
C VAL A 38 6.56 4.34 2.29
N GLY A 39 7.72 4.11 2.91
CA GLY A 39 8.29 5.03 3.91
C GLY A 39 8.72 6.40 3.35
N GLY A 40 8.86 6.54 2.03
CA GLY A 40 9.22 7.79 1.37
C GLY A 40 8.03 8.59 0.84
N MET A 41 6.78 8.13 1.04
CA MET A 41 5.61 8.85 0.55
C MET A 41 5.28 10.08 1.42
N SER A 42 4.57 11.05 0.85
CA SER A 42 4.10 12.20 1.61
C SER A 42 3.12 11.76 2.71
N LEU A 43 3.06 12.52 3.80
CA LEU A 43 2.14 12.27 4.91
C LEU A 43 0.66 12.26 4.43
N ASP A 44 0.29 13.20 3.56
CA ASP A 44 -1.05 13.26 2.96
C ASP A 44 -1.41 11.96 2.24
N LEU A 45 -0.46 11.41 1.47
CA LEU A 45 -0.68 10.15 0.77
C LEU A 45 -0.79 8.97 1.75
N ALA A 46 0.05 8.94 2.79
CA ALA A 46 -0.02 7.92 3.83
C ALA A 46 -1.37 7.92 4.58
N ILE A 47 -1.92 9.11 4.86
CA ILE A 47 -3.26 9.26 5.48
C ILE A 47 -4.33 8.70 4.55
N LYS A 48 -4.32 9.07 3.27
CA LYS A 48 -5.29 8.55 2.29
C LYS A 48 -5.23 7.04 2.14
N PHE A 49 -4.04 6.44 2.17
CA PHE A 49 -3.89 4.99 2.23
C PHE A 49 -4.48 4.39 3.51
N CYS A 50 -4.23 5.00 4.66
CA CYS A 50 -4.78 4.57 5.94
C CYS A 50 -6.31 4.58 5.93
N ASP A 51 -6.92 5.64 5.41
CA ASP A 51 -8.37 5.77 5.31
C ASP A 51 -8.97 4.74 4.35
N ALA A 52 -8.38 4.62 3.14
CA ALA A 52 -8.84 3.67 2.14
C ALA A 52 -8.73 2.20 2.61
N LEU A 53 -7.68 1.88 3.37
CA LEU A 53 -7.41 0.54 3.86
C LEU A 53 -7.97 0.28 5.27
N ARG A 54 -8.64 1.26 5.89
CA ARG A 54 -9.12 1.16 7.28
C ARG A 54 -8.01 0.71 8.23
N VAL A 55 -6.89 1.44 8.20
CA VAL A 55 -5.68 1.19 8.99
C VAL A 55 -5.42 2.42 9.85
N ALA A 56 -5.48 2.26 11.17
CA ALA A 56 -5.24 3.39 12.09
C ALA A 56 -3.74 3.70 12.31
N ASN A 57 -2.86 2.71 12.09
CA ASN A 57 -1.42 2.86 12.31
C ASN A 57 -0.66 2.79 10.97
N PRO A 58 -0.10 3.91 10.48
CA PRO A 58 0.64 3.96 9.22
C PRO A 58 1.83 3.01 9.15
N ARG A 59 2.40 2.58 10.30
CA ARG A 59 3.47 1.57 10.32
C ARG A 59 3.06 0.26 9.67
N LYS A 60 1.77 -0.09 9.71
CA LYS A 60 1.24 -1.29 9.04
C LYS A 60 1.40 -1.24 7.52
N LEU A 61 1.57 -0.05 6.92
CA LEU A 61 1.84 0.08 5.50
C LEU A 61 3.29 -0.33 5.15
N LEU A 62 4.20 -0.32 6.13
CA LEU A 62 5.62 -0.63 5.98
C LEU A 62 5.95 -2.10 6.17
N ASP A 63 5.00 -2.92 6.65
CA ASP A 63 5.22 -4.32 6.98
C ASP A 63 5.30 -5.18 5.70
N SER A 64 6.31 -4.95 4.86
CA SER A 64 6.71 -5.93 3.86
C SER A 64 7.28 -7.13 4.59
N ASP A 65 6.65 -8.30 4.47
CA ASP A 65 7.30 -9.55 4.86
C ASP A 65 8.54 -9.67 3.97
N SER A 66 9.69 -9.35 4.55
CA SER A 66 10.99 -9.70 4.02
C SER A 66 11.19 -11.20 4.21
N GLU A 67 10.40 -12.02 3.51
CA GLU A 67 10.82 -13.36 3.13
C GLU A 67 11.64 -13.15 1.87
N THR A 68 12.89 -12.72 2.07
CA THR A 68 13.95 -12.96 1.10
C THR A 68 13.93 -14.47 0.87
N SER A 69 13.69 -14.87 -0.38
CA SER A 69 14.02 -16.19 -0.90
C SER A 69 15.40 -16.60 -0.39
N ALA A 70 15.44 -17.45 0.63
CA ALA A 70 16.60 -18.24 0.96
C ALA A 70 16.51 -19.50 0.08
N ASP A 71 17.55 -19.67 -0.75
CA ASP A 71 17.89 -20.94 -1.42
C ASP A 71 17.84 -22.14 -0.46
#